data_AF-A0A7C1AC99-F1
#
_entry.id   AF-A0A7C1AC99-F1
#
_cell.length_a   1.000
_cell.length_b   1.000
_cell.length_c   1.000
_cell.angle_alpha   90.00
_cell.angle_beta   90.00
_cell.angle_gamma   90.00
#
_symmetry.space_group_name_H-M   'P 1'
#
loop_
_entity.id
_entity.type
_entity.pdbx_description
1 polymer ?
#
loop_
_entity_poly.entity_id
_entity_poly.type
_entity_poly.pdbx_seq_one_letter_code
_entity_poly.pdbx_strand_id
1 'polypeptide(L)'
;MLKSFSTTGIGSLPHSDPVEACRVVFDSVDIPFWPQLPHRSFLELMVPQYSEGFPFLRIEGEDVRVERAEDQAVASFYEAIGNKKGFPISREYAAGLYAFMDILREKDQKLDVVKGHVTGPLTFTLSLTDDQKRPIFFDEEMRELALELLKGKVS
;
A
#
# COMPACT_ATOMS: atom_id res chain seq x y z
N MET A 1 -6.14 -0.20 -25.65
CA MET A 1 -6.82 1.12 -25.51
C MET A 1 -8.04 0.90 -24.63
N LEU A 2 -8.23 1.72 -23.58
CA LEU A 2 -9.38 1.58 -22.68
C LEU A 2 -10.68 1.85 -23.45
N LYS A 3 -11.67 0.96 -23.32
CA LYS A 3 -12.98 1.16 -23.94
C LYS A 3 -13.75 2.22 -23.16
N SER A 4 -14.51 3.05 -23.87
CA SER A 4 -15.43 3.98 -23.23
C SER A 4 -16.41 3.22 -22.34
N PHE A 5 -16.70 3.78 -21.16
CA PHE A 5 -17.60 3.19 -20.15
C PHE A 5 -17.10 1.88 -19.51
N SER A 6 -15.82 1.53 -19.64
CA SER A 6 -15.23 0.42 -18.86
C SER A 6 -15.33 0.69 -17.36
N THR A 7 -15.72 -0.33 -16.62
CA THR A 7 -15.94 -0.31 -15.17
C THR A 7 -14.69 -0.74 -14.39
N THR A 8 -14.53 -0.20 -13.18
CA THR A 8 -13.51 -0.62 -12.20
C THR A 8 -13.98 -0.25 -10.79
N GLY A 9 -13.31 -0.74 -9.75
CA GLY A 9 -13.63 -0.42 -8.36
C GLY A 9 -12.68 0.59 -7.73
N ILE A 10 -13.02 1.06 -6.53
CA ILE A 10 -12.19 2.03 -5.79
C ILE A 10 -10.87 1.42 -5.29
N GLY A 11 -10.89 0.13 -4.89
CA GLY A 11 -9.73 -0.62 -4.41
C GLY A 11 -10.08 -1.48 -3.18
N SER A 12 -10.67 -0.86 -2.16
CA SER A 12 -11.03 -1.53 -0.92
C SER A 12 -12.30 -2.37 -1.03
N LEU A 13 -12.32 -3.56 -0.44
CA LEU A 13 -13.49 -4.43 -0.33
C LEU A 13 -13.72 -4.91 1.12
N PRO A 14 -14.97 -5.17 1.54
CA PRO A 14 -15.29 -5.55 2.92
C PRO A 14 -15.03 -7.05 3.24
N HIS A 15 -14.30 -7.76 2.36
CA HIS A 15 -14.08 -9.20 2.48
C HIS A 15 -12.90 -9.48 3.43
N SER A 16 -12.96 -10.62 4.12
CA SER A 16 -11.85 -11.14 4.93
C SER A 16 -11.05 -12.23 4.20
N ASP A 17 -11.66 -12.92 3.22
CA ASP A 17 -10.98 -13.89 2.34
C ASP A 17 -10.45 -13.21 1.06
N PRO A 18 -9.12 -13.19 0.84
CA PRO A 18 -8.53 -12.61 -0.35
C PRO A 18 -8.94 -13.26 -1.68
N VAL A 19 -9.14 -14.57 -1.71
CA VAL A 19 -9.47 -15.31 -2.93
C VAL A 19 -10.92 -15.01 -3.34
N GLU A 20 -11.83 -14.98 -2.36
CA GLU A 20 -13.23 -14.58 -2.61
C GLU A 20 -13.31 -13.15 -3.15
N ALA A 21 -12.58 -12.22 -2.52
CA ALA A 21 -12.50 -10.83 -2.96
C ALA A 21 -12.01 -10.71 -4.41
N CYS A 22 -10.95 -11.45 -4.76
CA CYS A 22 -10.42 -11.46 -6.12
C CYS A 22 -11.41 -12.03 -7.14
N ARG A 23 -12.16 -13.08 -6.78
CA ARG A 23 -13.21 -13.64 -7.64
C ARG A 23 -14.26 -12.56 -7.97
N VAL A 24 -14.73 -11.83 -6.97
CA VAL A 24 -15.69 -10.73 -7.17
C VAL A 24 -15.14 -9.69 -8.14
N VAL A 25 -13.86 -9.28 -7.97
CA VAL A 25 -13.22 -8.34 -8.90
C VAL A 25 -13.22 -8.88 -10.33
N PHE A 26 -12.73 -10.11 -10.56
CA PHE A 26 -12.63 -10.66 -11.90
C PHE A 26 -13.99 -10.85 -12.58
N ASP A 27 -15.05 -11.11 -11.81
CA ASP A 27 -16.39 -11.39 -12.34
C ASP A 27 -17.25 -10.13 -12.53
N SER A 28 -16.88 -8.99 -11.91
CA SER A 28 -17.77 -7.82 -11.79
C SER A 28 -17.33 -6.55 -12.53
N VAL A 29 -16.08 -6.46 -13.02
CA VAL A 29 -15.57 -5.23 -13.67
C VAL A 29 -14.77 -5.50 -14.93
N ASP A 30 -14.79 -4.55 -15.86
CA ASP A 30 -14.03 -4.63 -17.12
C ASP A 30 -12.52 -4.46 -16.90
N ILE A 31 -12.14 -3.63 -15.93
CA ILE A 31 -10.75 -3.36 -15.56
C ILE A 31 -10.55 -3.87 -14.12
N PRO A 32 -10.03 -5.09 -13.94
CA PRO A 32 -9.74 -5.66 -12.65
C PRO A 32 -8.78 -4.77 -11.83
N PHE A 33 -9.01 -4.71 -10.53
CA PHE A 33 -8.14 -4.04 -9.57
C PHE A 33 -7.75 -5.02 -8.48
N TRP A 34 -6.53 -4.95 -7.97
CA TRP A 34 -6.20 -5.81 -6.84
C TRP A 34 -6.88 -5.28 -5.56
N PRO A 35 -7.57 -6.15 -4.79
CA PRO A 35 -8.37 -5.68 -3.67
C PRO A 35 -7.51 -5.38 -2.44
N GLN A 36 -7.83 -4.30 -1.76
CA GLN A 36 -7.35 -4.00 -0.42
C GLN A 36 -8.38 -4.45 0.61
N LEU A 37 -7.98 -5.16 1.67
CA LEU A 37 -8.92 -5.88 2.56
C LEU A 37 -8.85 -5.37 4.01
N PRO A 38 -9.32 -4.15 4.30
CA PRO A 38 -9.22 -3.57 5.65
C PRO A 38 -10.02 -4.34 6.72
N HIS A 39 -11.02 -5.14 6.34
CA HIS A 39 -11.73 -6.05 7.26
C HIS A 39 -10.96 -7.34 7.57
N ARG A 40 -9.93 -7.68 6.79
CA ARG A 40 -9.06 -8.82 7.05
C ARG A 40 -8.00 -8.47 8.09
N SER A 41 -7.36 -7.31 7.94
CA SER A 41 -6.24 -6.89 8.78
C SER A 41 -6.12 -5.37 8.81
N PHE A 42 -5.77 -4.84 9.97
CA PHE A 42 -5.38 -3.44 10.14
C PHE A 42 -4.24 -3.04 9.20
N LEU A 43 -3.30 -3.95 8.93
CA LEU A 43 -2.17 -3.74 8.01
C LEU A 43 -2.63 -3.52 6.57
N GLU A 44 -3.86 -3.88 6.22
CA GLU A 44 -4.46 -3.62 4.92
C GLU A 44 -5.30 -2.34 4.91
N LEU A 45 -5.29 -1.50 5.95
CA LEU A 45 -5.79 -0.13 5.84
C LEU A 45 -4.81 0.74 5.03
N MET A 46 -5.33 1.81 4.43
CA MET A 46 -4.58 2.60 3.45
C MET A 46 -3.25 3.13 4.01
N VAL A 47 -3.21 3.62 5.25
CA VAL A 47 -1.96 4.14 5.83
C VAL A 47 -1.02 3.01 6.25
N PRO A 48 -1.44 2.02 7.07
CA PRO A 48 -0.59 0.88 7.42
C PRO A 48 0.00 0.15 6.21
N GLN A 49 -0.81 -0.15 5.18
CA GLN A 49 -0.40 -0.88 3.99
C GLN A 49 0.80 -0.25 3.29
N TYR A 50 0.71 1.06 3.01
CA TYR A 50 1.76 1.78 2.29
C TYR A 50 2.89 2.27 3.20
N SER A 51 2.75 2.09 4.51
CA SER A 51 3.79 2.45 5.50
C SER A 51 4.88 1.39 5.65
N GLU A 52 4.68 0.18 5.13
CA GLU A 52 5.65 -0.91 5.28
C GLU A 52 7.02 -0.53 4.71
N GLY A 53 8.08 -0.69 5.52
CA GLY A 53 9.43 -0.30 5.15
C GLY A 53 9.78 1.15 5.45
N PHE A 54 8.87 1.95 6.02
CA PHE A 54 9.20 3.26 6.55
C PHE A 54 9.84 3.14 7.94
N PRO A 55 11.11 3.56 8.13
CA PRO A 55 11.85 3.22 9.34
C PRO A 55 11.37 3.98 10.59
N PHE A 56 10.63 5.08 10.39
CA PHE A 56 10.17 5.98 11.45
C PHE A 56 8.80 5.59 12.04
N LEU A 57 8.26 4.42 11.68
CA LEU A 57 6.95 3.98 12.14
C LEU A 57 7.04 2.71 12.96
N ARG A 58 6.27 2.70 14.03
CA ARG A 58 5.97 1.51 14.83
C ARG A 58 4.47 1.25 14.75
N ILE A 59 4.12 0.00 14.44
CA ILE A 59 2.74 -0.48 14.43
C ILE A 59 2.57 -1.46 15.58
N GLU A 60 1.65 -1.18 16.49
CA GLU A 60 1.30 -2.05 17.61
C GLU A 60 -0.22 -2.28 17.63
N GLY A 61 -0.65 -3.46 17.19
CA GLY A 61 -2.07 -3.75 17.00
C GLY A 61 -2.69 -2.85 15.93
N GLU A 62 -3.60 -1.97 16.34
CA GLU A 62 -4.28 -1.00 15.48
C GLU A 62 -3.77 0.45 15.67
N ASP A 63 -2.63 0.61 16.35
CA ASP A 63 -2.01 1.91 16.56
C ASP A 63 -0.77 2.08 15.68
N VAL A 64 -0.64 3.25 15.06
CA VAL A 64 0.51 3.62 14.23
C VAL A 64 1.14 4.88 14.81
N ARG A 65 2.38 4.77 15.24
CA ARG A 65 3.11 5.87 15.85
C ARG A 65 4.38 6.19 15.10
N VAL A 66 4.66 7.49 15.02
CA VAL A 66 5.95 7.98 14.53
C VAL A 66 6.92 7.97 15.70
N GLU A 67 8.01 7.24 15.52
CA GLU A 67 9.04 7.08 16.54
C GLU A 67 10.42 7.24 15.93
N ARG A 68 11.41 7.51 16.78
CA ARG A 68 12.80 7.54 16.36
C ARG A 68 13.21 6.16 15.87
N ALA A 69 13.65 6.10 14.62
CA ALA A 69 14.18 4.90 13.99
C ALA A 69 15.60 4.56 14.48
N GLU A 70 15.97 3.29 14.37
CA GLU A 70 17.35 2.84 14.55
C GLU A 70 18.24 3.35 13.41
N ASP A 71 19.47 3.78 13.74
CA ASP A 71 20.41 4.38 12.77
C ASP A 71 20.66 3.47 11.55
N GLN A 72 20.72 2.14 11.76
CA GLN A 72 20.89 1.17 10.69
C GLN A 72 19.69 1.10 9.74
N ALA A 73 18.46 1.19 10.26
CA ALA A 73 17.24 1.19 9.45
C ALA A 73 17.14 2.47 8.61
N VAL A 74 17.47 3.61 9.21
CA VAL A 74 17.54 4.90 8.52
C VAL A 74 18.58 4.87 7.40
N ALA A 75 19.81 4.41 7.69
CA ALA A 75 20.86 4.30 6.68
C ALA A 75 20.45 3.39 5.51
N SER A 76 19.83 2.24 5.80
CA SER A 76 19.34 1.31 4.78
C SER A 76 18.22 1.92 3.92
N PHE A 77 17.34 2.72 4.52
CA PHE A 77 16.28 3.43 3.83
C PHE A 77 16.85 4.50 2.88
N TYR A 78 17.79 5.32 3.35
CA TYR A 78 18.48 6.31 2.51
C TYR A 78 19.27 5.66 1.37
N GLU A 79 19.94 4.53 1.63
CA GLU A 79 20.62 3.76 0.59
C GLU A 79 19.64 3.23 -0.47
N ALA A 80 18.46 2.75 -0.05
CA ALA A 80 17.41 2.30 -0.96
C ALA A 80 16.92 3.45 -1.85
N ILE A 81 16.66 4.63 -1.29
CA ILE A 81 16.30 5.84 -2.04
C ILE A 81 17.40 6.20 -3.05
N GLY A 82 18.66 6.29 -2.60
CA GLY A 82 19.80 6.67 -3.43
C GLY A 82 20.03 5.71 -4.62
N ASN A 83 19.77 4.42 -4.39
CA ASN A 83 19.85 3.38 -5.42
C ASN A 83 18.56 3.20 -6.23
N LYS A 84 17.52 4.00 -5.97
CA LYS A 84 16.18 3.87 -6.58
C LYS A 84 15.61 2.45 -6.44
N LYS A 85 15.89 1.79 -5.32
CA LYS A 85 15.27 0.52 -4.97
C LYS A 85 13.82 0.78 -4.57
N GLY A 86 12.90 -0.05 -5.06
CA GLY A 86 11.51 0.01 -4.62
C GLY A 86 11.34 -0.43 -3.17
N PHE A 87 10.19 -0.09 -2.60
CA PHE A 87 9.75 -0.52 -1.28
C PHE A 87 8.57 -1.48 -1.44
N PRO A 88 8.80 -2.79 -1.71
CA PRO A 88 7.72 -3.73 -1.96
C PRO A 88 6.79 -3.83 -0.74
N ILE A 89 5.54 -4.23 -0.99
CA ILE A 89 4.57 -4.54 0.05
C ILE A 89 4.52 -6.06 0.19
N SER A 90 4.62 -6.58 1.41
CA SER A 90 4.60 -8.01 1.68
C SER A 90 3.18 -8.58 1.62
N ARG A 91 3.10 -9.92 1.60
CA ARG A 91 1.81 -10.64 1.60
C ARG A 91 0.99 -10.38 2.87
N GLU A 92 1.66 -10.03 3.97
CA GLU A 92 0.98 -9.70 5.23
C GLU A 92 0.19 -8.39 5.12
N TYR A 93 0.79 -7.38 4.49
CA TYR A 93 0.23 -6.04 4.28
C TYR A 93 -0.66 -5.94 3.04
N ALA A 94 -0.63 -6.90 2.11
CA ALA A 94 -1.42 -6.85 0.87
C ALA A 94 -1.89 -8.23 0.41
N ALA A 95 -2.58 -8.98 1.27
CA ALA A 95 -3.00 -10.34 0.95
C ALA A 95 -3.87 -10.41 -0.33
N GLY A 96 -4.71 -9.40 -0.56
CA GLY A 96 -5.50 -9.30 -1.79
C GLY A 96 -4.66 -9.14 -3.06
N LEU A 97 -3.55 -8.38 -3.03
CA LEU A 97 -2.61 -8.27 -4.15
C LEU A 97 -2.00 -9.62 -4.50
N TYR A 98 -1.48 -10.31 -3.50
CA TYR A 98 -0.81 -11.57 -3.75
C TYR A 98 -1.78 -12.68 -4.18
N ALA A 99 -2.98 -12.74 -3.61
CA ALA A 99 -4.02 -13.65 -4.08
C ALA A 99 -4.42 -13.36 -5.53
N PHE A 100 -4.55 -12.09 -5.90
CA PHE A 100 -4.83 -11.66 -7.27
C PHE A 100 -3.74 -12.16 -8.23
N MET A 101 -2.46 -11.98 -7.88
CA MET A 101 -1.32 -12.45 -8.68
C MET A 101 -1.23 -13.97 -8.77
N ASP A 102 -1.52 -14.67 -7.68
CA ASP A 102 -1.49 -16.14 -7.63
C ASP A 102 -2.57 -16.73 -8.55
N ILE A 103 -3.79 -16.19 -8.53
CA ILE A 103 -4.89 -16.61 -9.42
C ILE A 103 -4.52 -16.39 -10.90
N LEU A 104 -3.91 -15.25 -11.24
CA LEU A 104 -3.47 -14.98 -12.62
C LEU A 104 -2.40 -15.98 -13.07
N ARG A 105 -1.45 -16.33 -12.20
CA ARG A 105 -0.43 -17.35 -12.48
C ARG A 105 -1.05 -18.73 -12.67
N GLU A 106 -1.93 -19.15 -11.77
CA GLU A 106 -2.59 -20.45 -11.82
C GLU A 106 -3.42 -20.64 -13.09
N LYS A 107 -4.05 -19.57 -13.56
CA LYS A 107 -4.84 -19.56 -14.81
C LYS A 107 -4.01 -19.32 -16.07
N ASP A 108 -2.71 -19.05 -15.95
CA ASP A 108 -1.85 -18.51 -17.03
C ASP A 108 -2.51 -17.33 -17.78
N GLN A 109 -3.21 -16.48 -17.02
CA GLN A 109 -4.02 -15.41 -17.56
C GLN A 109 -3.25 -14.09 -17.58
N LYS A 110 -3.22 -13.44 -18.74
CA LYS A 110 -2.70 -12.06 -18.88
C LYS A 110 -3.87 -11.10 -19.00
N LEU A 111 -3.77 -9.98 -18.30
CA LEU A 111 -4.71 -8.87 -18.38
C LEU A 111 -4.05 -7.71 -19.12
N ASP A 112 -4.77 -7.12 -20.08
CA ASP A 112 -4.27 -5.97 -20.84
C ASP A 112 -4.13 -4.73 -19.95
N VAL A 113 -5.02 -4.60 -18.95
CA VAL A 113 -5.03 -3.49 -18.00
C VAL A 113 -5.44 -4.02 -16.63
N VAL A 114 -4.69 -3.59 -15.61
CA VAL A 114 -5.04 -3.76 -14.20
C VAL A 114 -4.96 -2.39 -13.54
N LYS A 115 -5.90 -2.08 -12.67
CA LYS A 115 -5.84 -0.90 -11.83
C LYS A 115 -5.13 -1.23 -10.51
N GLY A 116 -4.01 -0.56 -10.26
CA GLY A 116 -3.41 -0.45 -8.94
C GLY A 116 -3.94 0.75 -8.16
N HIS A 117 -3.58 0.85 -6.89
CA HIS A 117 -3.85 2.01 -6.06
C HIS A 117 -2.67 2.26 -5.11
N VAL A 118 -2.61 3.47 -4.55
CA VAL A 118 -1.64 3.91 -3.56
C VAL A 118 -2.25 5.06 -2.76
N THR A 119 -1.92 5.19 -1.49
CA THR A 119 -2.33 6.36 -0.69
C THR A 119 -1.60 7.61 -1.17
N GLY A 120 -2.33 8.73 -1.27
CA GLY A 120 -1.74 10.02 -1.61
C GLY A 120 -0.84 10.56 -0.49
N PRO A 121 0.25 11.28 -0.82
CA PRO A 121 1.23 11.73 0.18
C PRO A 121 0.64 12.68 1.23
N LEU A 122 -0.34 13.51 0.84
CA LEU A 122 -1.02 14.40 1.78
C LEU A 122 -1.85 13.62 2.80
N THR A 123 -2.64 12.64 2.34
CA THR A 123 -3.41 11.76 3.25
C THR A 123 -2.47 10.99 4.17
N PHE A 124 -1.42 10.39 3.61
CA PHE A 124 -0.46 9.60 4.37
C PHE A 124 0.20 10.42 5.50
N THR A 125 0.72 11.60 5.18
CA THR A 125 1.42 12.46 6.15
C THR A 125 0.50 13.19 7.13
N LEU A 126 -0.77 13.41 6.79
CA LEU A 126 -1.75 13.96 7.73
C LEU A 126 -2.30 12.90 8.70
N SER A 127 -2.30 11.62 8.30
CA SER A 127 -2.79 10.52 9.12
C SER A 127 -1.76 9.98 10.12
N LEU A 128 -0.47 10.26 9.92
CA LEU A 128 0.60 9.85 10.82
C LEU A 128 0.96 10.99 11.76
N THR A 129 0.98 10.72 13.07
CA THR A 129 1.28 11.75 14.08
C THR A 129 2.46 11.39 14.96
N ASP A 130 3.17 12.43 15.43
CA ASP A 130 4.18 12.33 16.47
C ASP A 130 3.58 12.04 17.86
N ASP A 131 4.45 11.95 18.87
CA ASP A 131 4.09 11.76 20.28
C ASP A 131 3.18 12.87 20.85
N GLN A 132 3.20 14.06 20.23
CA GLN A 132 2.37 15.22 20.57
C GLN A 132 1.07 15.28 19.74
N LYS A 133 0.75 14.22 18.97
CA LYS A 133 -0.41 14.14 18.07
C LYS A 133 -0.38 15.17 16.94
N ARG A 134 0.80 15.70 16.59
CA ARG A 134 0.97 16.61 15.46
C ARG A 134 1.25 15.78 14.21
N PRO A 135 0.53 16.02 13.10
CA PRO A 135 0.79 15.30 11.86
C PRO A 135 2.21 15.54 11.33
N ILE A 136 2.84 14.48 10.82
CA ILE A 136 4.20 14.57 10.23
C ILE A 136 4.24 15.45 8.99
N PHE A 137 3.09 15.77 8.39
CA PHE A 137 2.99 16.73 7.29
C PHE A 137 3.70 18.06 7.56
N PHE A 138 3.72 18.51 8.82
CA PHE A 138 4.34 19.76 9.25
C PHE A 138 5.85 19.67 9.42
N ASP A 139 6.41 18.46 9.41
CA ASP A 139 7.84 18.21 9.38
C ASP A 139 8.27 18.04 7.91
N GLU A 140 9.13 18.95 7.44
CA GLU A 140 9.55 19.00 6.03
C GLU A 140 10.34 17.77 5.61
N GLU A 141 11.26 17.29 6.47
CA GLU A 141 12.06 16.11 6.20
C GLU A 141 11.16 14.87 6.15
N MET A 142 10.30 14.69 7.15
CA MET A 142 9.38 13.55 7.19
C MET A 142 8.43 13.51 5.99
N ARG A 143 7.98 14.67 5.53
CA ARG A 143 7.13 14.79 4.33
C ARG A 143 7.86 14.35 3.06
N GLU A 144 9.13 14.72 2.91
CA GLU A 144 9.96 14.28 1.78
C GLU A 144 10.24 12.77 1.84
N LEU A 145 10.61 12.25 3.01
CA LEU A 145 10.89 10.82 3.18
C LEU A 145 9.64 9.95 2.96
N ALA A 146 8.47 10.41 3.41
CA ALA A 146 7.19 9.76 3.13
C ALA A 146 6.87 9.76 1.63
N LEU A 147 7.20 10.84 0.91
CA LEU A 147 7.03 10.89 -0.53
C LEU A 147 7.95 9.91 -1.26
N GLU A 148 9.22 9.80 -0.85
CA GLU A 148 10.16 8.84 -1.43
C GLU A 148 9.75 7.39 -1.17
N LEU A 149 9.23 7.09 0.02
CA LEU A 149 8.62 5.79 0.32
C LEU A 149 7.50 5.46 -0.69
N LEU A 150 6.52 6.36 -0.82
CA LEU A 150 5.35 6.14 -1.68
C LEU A 150 5.72 6.03 -3.17
N LYS A 151 6.73 6.79 -3.64
CA LYS A 151 7.29 6.62 -4.99
C LYS A 151 7.89 5.22 -5.17
N GLY A 152 8.63 4.72 -4.18
CA GLY A 152 9.20 3.38 -4.24
C GLY A 152 8.16 2.25 -4.14
N LYS A 153 6.92 2.53 -3.71
CA LYS A 153 5.81 1.55 -3.74
C LYS A 153 5.29 1.29 -5.16
N VAL A 154 5.49 2.24 -6.07
CA VAL A 154 4.95 2.21 -7.45
C VAL A 154 6.01 2.01 -8.52
N SER A 155 7.30 1.96 -8.14
CA SER A 155 8.46 1.72 -9.02
C SER A 155 8.76 0.25 -9.21
#